data_AF-A0A5B7AEY6-F1
#
_entry.id   AF-A0A5B7AEY6-F1
#
_cell.length_a   1.000
_cell.length_b   1.000
_cell.length_c   1.000
_cell.angle_alpha   90.00
_cell.angle_beta   90.00
_cell.angle_gamma   90.00
#
_symmetry.space_group_name_H-M   'P 1'
#
loop_
_entity.id
_entity.type
_entity.pdbx_description
1 polymer ?
#
loop_
_entity_poly.entity_id
_entity_poly.type
_entity_poly.pdbx_seq_one_letter_code
_entity_poly.pdbx_strand_id
1 'polypeptide(L)'
;MAGQSDPHGSAFSAAELEFLAEDEMVEIVPNMRMDPLNLICGDFGPFRPQIATQVPMWLAVALKKRGKCTIRPPEWMSVEKLTQVLEAERDSERFFQPLPFHYVEISRLLFDHARDDIPDVYMVRSLIEDIKDVRFHKIGTGLEIISERTHALKLKNLSAMEVNIVRPFVVRALQTFYKLDSPEMIQESDRRANRRPQAADHGPKRQLRTDR
;
A
#
# COMPACT_ATOMS: atom_id res chain seq x y z
N MET A 1 -18.10 19.76 13.83
CA MET A 1 -18.16 18.30 14.04
C MET A 1 -17.16 17.66 13.09
N ALA A 2 -15.87 17.79 13.39
CA ALA A 2 -14.84 17.09 12.64
C ALA A 2 -14.95 15.62 13.02
N GLY A 3 -15.27 14.76 12.04
CA GLY A 3 -15.29 13.32 12.25
C GLY A 3 -13.94 12.90 12.81
N GLN A 4 -13.96 12.31 14.01
CA GLN A 4 -12.83 11.52 14.50
C GLN A 4 -12.70 10.35 13.53
N SER A 5 -11.94 10.53 12.45
CA SER A 5 -11.44 9.42 11.65
C SER A 5 -10.59 8.58 12.59
N ASP A 6 -10.96 7.32 12.75
CA ASP A 6 -10.30 6.36 13.63
C ASP A 6 -8.76 6.49 13.51
N PRO A 7 -8.02 6.66 14.63
CA PRO A 7 -6.57 6.83 14.59
C PRO A 7 -5.82 5.57 14.11
N HIS A 8 -6.55 4.47 13.88
CA HIS A 8 -6.07 3.20 13.34
C HIS A 8 -6.34 3.05 11.84
N GLY A 9 -6.17 4.11 11.05
CA GLY A 9 -6.36 4.13 9.59
C GLY A 9 -5.63 3.02 8.81
N SER A 10 -6.27 1.85 8.84
CA SER A 10 -6.30 0.69 7.95
C SER A 10 -5.04 0.44 7.13
N ALA A 11 -4.04 -0.18 7.77
CA ALA A 11 -3.16 -1.07 7.03
C ALA A 11 -3.97 -2.34 6.74
N PHE A 12 -4.04 -2.73 5.47
CA PHE A 12 -4.55 -4.04 5.10
C PHE A 12 -3.60 -5.10 5.66
N SER A 13 -4.15 -6.22 6.10
CA SER A 13 -3.35 -7.42 6.32
C SER A 13 -2.82 -7.94 4.98
N ALA A 14 -1.75 -8.73 5.02
CA ALA A 14 -1.23 -9.38 3.80
C ALA A 14 -2.30 -10.24 3.11
N ALA A 15 -3.19 -10.87 3.87
CA ALA A 15 -4.28 -11.67 3.33
C ALA A 15 -5.37 -10.81 2.65
N GLU A 16 -5.67 -9.63 3.18
CA GLU A 16 -6.61 -8.69 2.53
C GLU A 16 -6.03 -8.14 1.22
N LEU A 17 -4.73 -7.85 1.17
CA LEU A 17 -4.08 -7.45 -0.09
C LEU A 17 -4.09 -8.57 -1.12
N GLU A 18 -3.79 -9.80 -0.69
CA GLU A 18 -3.84 -10.98 -1.54
C GLU A 18 -5.25 -11.17 -2.10
N PHE A 19 -6.27 -11.09 -1.24
CA PHE A 19 -7.68 -11.16 -1.65
C PHE A 19 -8.05 -10.09 -2.69
N LEU A 20 -7.58 -8.84 -2.52
CA LEU A 20 -7.82 -7.79 -3.52
C LEU A 20 -7.11 -8.06 -4.86
N ALA A 21 -5.92 -8.66 -4.82
CA ALA A 21 -5.17 -9.03 -6.00
C ALA A 21 -5.80 -10.23 -6.75
N GLU A 22 -6.66 -11.02 -6.12
CA GLU A 22 -7.30 -12.17 -6.74
C GLU A 22 -8.28 -11.81 -7.87
N ASP A 23 -8.76 -10.57 -7.91
CA ASP A 23 -9.62 -10.06 -8.98
C ASP A 23 -8.85 -9.71 -10.27
N GLU A 24 -7.51 -9.71 -10.23
CA GLU A 24 -6.68 -9.47 -11.41
C GLU A 24 -6.85 -10.60 -12.44
N MET A 25 -6.96 -10.21 -13.71
CA MET A 25 -7.18 -11.14 -14.81
C MET A 25 -5.88 -11.81 -15.22
N VAL A 26 -5.91 -13.13 -15.34
CA VAL A 26 -4.78 -13.97 -15.76
C VAL A 26 -5.19 -14.96 -16.84
N GLU A 27 -4.22 -15.29 -17.70
CA GLU A 27 -4.45 -16.21 -18.80
C GLU A 27 -4.18 -17.66 -18.34
N ILE A 28 -5.14 -18.55 -18.57
CA ILE A 28 -4.99 -19.98 -18.31
C ILE A 28 -5.12 -20.79 -19.60
N VAL A 29 -4.51 -21.96 -19.62
CA VAL A 29 -4.73 -23.00 -20.63
C VAL A 29 -5.47 -24.17 -19.98
N PRO A 30 -6.79 -24.31 -20.19
CA PRO A 30 -7.54 -25.43 -19.66
C PRO A 30 -7.11 -26.76 -20.27
N ASN A 31 -7.29 -27.85 -19.53
CA ASN A 31 -7.15 -29.22 -20.03
C ASN A 31 -8.49 -29.98 -20.08
N MET A 32 -9.59 -29.29 -19.76
CA MET A 32 -10.94 -29.83 -19.74
C MET A 32 -11.86 -29.09 -20.70
N ARG A 33 -12.97 -29.73 -21.08
CA ARG A 33 -14.11 -29.06 -21.72
C ARG A 33 -15.14 -28.71 -20.64
N MET A 34 -15.57 -27.46 -20.61
CA MET A 34 -16.60 -26.99 -19.70
C MET A 34 -17.33 -25.81 -20.35
N ASP A 35 -18.65 -25.78 -20.18
CA ASP A 35 -19.47 -24.66 -20.63
C ASP A 35 -19.11 -23.37 -19.86
N PRO A 36 -19.48 -22.17 -20.38
CA PRO A 36 -19.22 -20.92 -19.69
C PRO A 36 -19.84 -20.90 -18.29
N LEU A 37 -19.11 -20.35 -17.33
CA LEU A 37 -19.60 -20.08 -15.99
C LEU A 37 -20.19 -18.68 -15.96
N ASN A 38 -21.49 -18.58 -15.70
CA ASN A 38 -22.16 -17.29 -15.56
C ASN A 38 -22.19 -16.89 -14.08
N LEU A 39 -21.37 -15.92 -13.69
CA LEU A 39 -21.20 -15.48 -12.31
C LEU A 39 -21.66 -14.04 -12.13
N ILE A 40 -21.83 -13.61 -10.88
CA ILE A 40 -22.27 -12.25 -10.54
C ILE A 40 -21.35 -11.19 -11.15
N CYS A 41 -20.04 -11.45 -11.13
CA CYS A 41 -19.00 -10.53 -11.62
C CYS A 41 -18.63 -10.74 -13.10
N GLY A 42 -19.40 -11.53 -13.85
CA GLY A 42 -19.19 -11.77 -15.27
C GLY A 42 -19.20 -13.24 -15.67
N ASP A 43 -19.12 -13.47 -16.98
CA ASP A 43 -19.13 -14.80 -17.58
C ASP A 43 -17.71 -15.22 -17.96
N PHE A 44 -17.31 -16.44 -17.61
CA PHE A 44 -15.96 -16.97 -17.88
C PHE A 44 -16.01 -18.27 -18.67
N GLY A 45 -15.17 -18.37 -19.70
CA GLY A 45 -15.18 -19.49 -20.64
C GLY A 45 -15.83 -19.12 -21.98
N PRO A 46 -16.23 -20.10 -22.81
CA PRO A 46 -16.19 -21.55 -22.57
C PRO A 46 -14.76 -22.08 -22.43
N PHE A 47 -14.57 -23.11 -21.61
CA PHE A 47 -13.26 -23.70 -21.40
C PHE A 47 -13.07 -24.85 -22.38
N ARG A 48 -12.03 -24.73 -23.21
CA ARG A 48 -11.66 -25.75 -24.19
C ARG A 48 -10.20 -26.15 -23.99
N PRO A 49 -9.87 -27.44 -24.05
CA PRO A 49 -8.50 -27.90 -23.90
C PRO A 49 -7.57 -27.20 -24.88
N GLN A 50 -6.39 -26.78 -24.40
CA GLN A 50 -5.35 -26.14 -25.21
C GLN A 50 -5.73 -24.78 -25.82
N ILE A 51 -6.89 -24.20 -25.48
CA ILE A 51 -7.30 -22.87 -25.91
C ILE A 51 -7.19 -21.93 -24.72
N ALA A 52 -6.32 -20.93 -24.83
CA ALA A 52 -6.11 -19.98 -23.76
C ALA A 52 -7.37 -19.15 -23.47
N THR A 53 -7.61 -18.88 -22.19
CA THR A 53 -8.82 -18.17 -21.72
C THR A 53 -8.43 -17.26 -20.56
N GLN A 54 -8.96 -16.03 -20.56
CA GLN A 54 -8.77 -15.08 -19.48
C GLN A 54 -9.77 -15.34 -18.36
N VAL A 55 -9.29 -15.43 -17.13
CA VAL A 55 -10.11 -15.58 -15.92
C VAL A 55 -9.51 -14.78 -14.75
N PRO A 56 -10.28 -14.43 -13.72
CA PRO A 56 -9.74 -13.86 -12.50
C PRO A 56 -8.80 -14.84 -11.81
N MET A 57 -7.80 -14.32 -11.09
CA MET A 57 -6.80 -15.12 -10.40
C MET A 57 -7.42 -16.11 -9.41
N TRP A 58 -8.45 -15.75 -8.63
CA TRP A 58 -9.12 -16.71 -7.74
C TRP A 58 -9.68 -17.92 -8.49
N LEU A 59 -10.21 -17.73 -9.70
CA LEU A 59 -10.75 -18.80 -10.54
C LEU A 59 -9.62 -19.64 -11.13
N ALA A 60 -8.56 -19.00 -11.60
CA ALA A 60 -7.36 -19.68 -12.09
C ALA A 60 -6.78 -20.62 -11.03
N VAL A 61 -6.59 -20.13 -9.80
CA VAL A 61 -6.09 -20.90 -8.66
C VAL A 61 -7.03 -22.06 -8.32
N ALA A 62 -8.35 -21.83 -8.30
CA ALA A 62 -9.33 -22.87 -8.01
C ALA A 62 -9.32 -23.99 -9.06
N LEU A 63 -9.15 -23.65 -10.35
CA LEU A 63 -9.03 -24.63 -11.44
C LEU A 63 -7.69 -25.37 -11.39
N LYS A 64 -6.58 -24.66 -11.12
CA LYS A 64 -5.24 -25.24 -11.00
C LYS A 64 -5.14 -26.24 -9.85
N LYS A 65 -5.71 -25.92 -8.66
CA LYS A 65 -5.78 -26.84 -7.50
C LYS A 65 -6.53 -28.15 -7.81
N ARG A 66 -7.41 -28.14 -8.81
CA ARG A 66 -8.15 -29.33 -9.29
C ARG A 66 -7.47 -30.02 -10.48
N GLY A 67 -6.29 -29.55 -10.90
CA GLY A 67 -5.57 -30.06 -12.06
C GLY A 67 -6.30 -29.82 -13.39
N LYS A 68 -7.08 -28.74 -13.49
CA LYS A 68 -7.96 -28.45 -14.66
C LYS A 68 -7.40 -27.44 -15.66
N CYS A 69 -6.27 -26.82 -15.33
CA CYS A 69 -5.57 -25.87 -16.20
C CYS A 69 -4.09 -25.75 -15.82
N THR A 70 -3.33 -25.19 -16.74
CA THR A 70 -2.01 -24.60 -16.54
C THR A 70 -2.20 -23.09 -16.53
N ILE A 71 -1.64 -22.38 -15.56
CA ILE A 71 -1.68 -20.92 -15.52
C ILE A 71 -0.50 -20.40 -16.35
N ARG A 72 -0.73 -19.51 -17.32
CA ARG A 72 0.39 -18.90 -18.05
C ARG A 72 1.01 -17.81 -17.18
N PRO A 73 2.34 -17.81 -16.97
CA PRO A 73 2.99 -16.75 -16.22
C PRO A 73 2.78 -15.41 -16.95
N PRO A 74 2.48 -14.32 -16.22
CA PRO A 74 2.36 -13.00 -16.82
C PRO A 74 3.62 -12.57 -17.57
N GLU A 75 3.47 -11.77 -18.61
CA GLU A 75 4.57 -11.40 -19.51
C GLU A 75 5.71 -10.67 -18.80
N TRP A 76 5.44 -9.96 -17.69
CA TRP A 76 6.45 -9.26 -16.87
C TRP A 76 7.25 -10.21 -15.97
N MET A 77 6.73 -11.42 -15.72
CA MET A 77 7.31 -12.41 -14.80
C MET A 77 8.27 -13.36 -15.54
N SER A 78 9.19 -12.79 -16.31
CA SER A 78 10.28 -13.53 -16.97
C SER A 78 11.63 -13.10 -16.40
N VAL A 79 12.63 -13.99 -16.45
CA VAL A 79 13.98 -13.71 -15.94
C VAL A 79 14.58 -12.49 -16.65
N GLU A 80 14.38 -12.37 -17.96
CA GLU A 80 14.92 -11.27 -18.77
C GLU A 80 14.33 -9.92 -18.33
N LYS A 81 13.00 -9.85 -18.20
CA LYS A 81 12.33 -8.61 -17.84
C LYS A 81 12.55 -8.21 -16.39
N LEU A 82 12.53 -9.17 -15.47
CA LEU A 82 12.80 -8.90 -14.06
C LEU A 82 14.23 -8.43 -13.85
N THR A 83 15.20 -9.01 -14.58
CA THR A 83 16.59 -8.52 -14.58
C THR A 83 16.67 -7.07 -15.07
N GLN A 84 16.04 -6.76 -16.21
CA GLN A 84 16.00 -5.40 -16.76
C GLN A 84 15.37 -4.40 -15.78
N VAL A 85 14.27 -4.79 -15.14
CA VAL A 85 13.60 -3.97 -14.12
C VAL A 85 14.51 -3.74 -12.92
N LEU A 86 15.17 -4.78 -12.41
CA LEU A 86 16.07 -4.68 -11.27
C LEU A 86 17.27 -3.76 -11.55
N GLU A 87 17.90 -3.90 -12.71
CA GLU A 87 19.01 -3.03 -13.14
C GLU A 87 18.55 -1.57 -13.25
N ALA A 88 17.45 -1.32 -13.96
CA ALA A 88 16.91 0.03 -14.12
C ALA A 88 16.42 0.63 -12.78
N GLU A 89 15.96 -0.21 -11.85
CA GLU A 89 15.58 0.20 -10.49
C GLU A 89 16.83 0.59 -9.69
N ARG A 90 17.96 -0.10 -9.84
CA ARG A 90 19.23 0.28 -9.19
C ARG A 90 19.82 1.58 -9.76
N ASP A 91 19.71 1.79 -11.06
CA ASP A 91 20.27 2.97 -11.74
C ASP A 91 19.44 4.24 -11.47
N SER A 92 18.15 4.10 -11.17
CA SER A 92 17.23 5.23 -11.02
C SER A 92 17.00 5.57 -9.54
N GLU A 93 17.76 6.51 -8.96
CA GLU A 93 17.57 6.88 -7.55
C GLU A 93 16.18 7.48 -7.24
N ARG A 94 15.58 8.20 -8.18
CA ARG A 94 14.38 9.03 -7.94
C ARG A 94 13.06 8.42 -8.38
N PHE A 95 13.09 7.42 -9.26
CA PHE A 95 11.88 6.87 -9.88
C PHE A 95 11.83 5.36 -9.70
N PHE A 96 10.62 4.87 -9.47
CA PHE A 96 10.30 3.46 -9.42
C PHE A 96 10.00 2.95 -10.83
N GLN A 97 10.62 1.83 -11.22
CA GLN A 97 10.32 1.21 -12.49
C GLN A 97 8.89 0.67 -12.47
N PRO A 98 8.18 0.70 -13.61
CA PRO A 98 6.81 0.26 -13.68
C PRO A 98 6.73 -1.27 -13.55
N LEU A 99 5.99 -1.71 -12.53
CA LEU A 99 5.49 -3.08 -12.39
C LEU A 99 3.98 -3.02 -12.14
N PRO A 100 3.24 -4.12 -12.40
CA PRO A 100 1.83 -4.19 -12.05
C PRO A 100 1.60 -3.89 -10.57
N PHE A 101 0.48 -3.24 -10.27
CA PHE A 101 0.20 -2.76 -8.91
C PHE A 101 0.20 -3.89 -7.87
N HIS A 102 -0.25 -5.08 -8.25
CA HIS A 102 -0.31 -6.27 -7.40
C HIS A 102 0.80 -7.31 -7.70
N TYR A 103 1.96 -6.89 -8.24
CA TYR A 103 3.01 -7.84 -8.63
C TYR A 103 3.47 -8.74 -7.48
N VAL A 104 3.46 -8.25 -6.23
CA VAL A 104 3.90 -9.00 -5.05
C VAL A 104 2.92 -10.11 -4.71
N GLU A 105 1.62 -9.77 -4.66
CA GLU A 105 0.55 -10.71 -4.33
C GLU A 105 0.38 -11.76 -5.44
N ILE A 106 0.37 -11.32 -6.71
CA ILE A 106 0.29 -12.21 -7.87
C ILE A 106 1.46 -13.19 -7.88
N SER A 107 2.69 -12.71 -7.65
CA SER A 107 3.88 -13.57 -7.59
C SER A 107 3.73 -14.66 -6.53
N ARG A 108 3.27 -14.28 -5.33
CA ARG A 108 3.05 -15.20 -4.21
C ARG A 108 2.01 -16.27 -4.55
N LEU A 109 0.85 -15.88 -5.07
CA LEU A 109 -0.21 -16.81 -5.47
C LEU A 109 0.28 -17.83 -6.53
N LEU A 110 1.00 -17.36 -7.55
CA LEU A 110 1.56 -18.22 -8.59
C LEU A 110 2.64 -19.15 -8.05
N PHE A 111 3.49 -18.66 -7.16
CA PHE A 111 4.53 -19.45 -6.52
C PHE A 111 3.99 -20.57 -5.61
N ASP A 112 2.84 -20.35 -4.98
CA ASP A 112 2.22 -21.30 -4.06
C ASP A 112 1.33 -22.32 -4.77
N HIS A 113 0.78 -21.97 -5.94
CA HIS A 113 -0.25 -22.79 -6.62
C HIS A 113 0.11 -23.22 -8.05
N ALA A 114 1.07 -22.57 -8.70
CA ALA A 114 1.43 -22.80 -10.09
C ALA A 114 2.95 -22.75 -10.32
N ARG A 115 3.75 -23.16 -9.33
CA ARG A 115 5.22 -23.23 -9.42
C ARG A 115 5.70 -24.00 -10.65
N ASP A 116 4.99 -25.07 -11.00
CA ASP A 116 5.28 -25.95 -12.15
C ASP A 116 5.03 -25.29 -13.51
N ASP A 117 4.25 -24.21 -13.55
CA ASP A 117 3.93 -23.49 -14.77
C ASP A 117 4.91 -22.32 -15.06
N ILE A 118 5.84 -22.05 -14.14
CA ILE A 118 6.77 -20.92 -14.22
C ILE A 118 8.17 -21.42 -14.65
N PRO A 119 8.69 -21.00 -15.82
CA PRO A 119 10.07 -21.25 -16.21
C PRO A 119 11.05 -20.60 -15.21
N ASP A 120 12.13 -21.32 -14.87
CA ASP A 120 13.20 -20.81 -14.00
C ASP A 120 12.70 -20.20 -12.67
N VAL A 121 11.68 -20.84 -12.06
CA VAL A 121 10.93 -20.32 -10.90
C VAL A 121 11.81 -19.87 -9.72
N TYR A 122 12.95 -20.52 -9.50
CA TYR A 122 13.89 -20.14 -8.45
C TYR A 122 14.57 -18.80 -8.74
N MET A 123 14.98 -18.57 -10.00
CA MET A 123 15.58 -17.32 -10.43
C MET A 123 14.55 -16.19 -10.44
N VAL A 124 13.35 -16.45 -10.97
CA VAL A 124 12.23 -15.51 -10.96
C VAL A 124 11.90 -15.07 -9.52
N ARG A 125 11.83 -16.02 -8.57
CA ARG A 125 11.63 -15.70 -7.15
C ARG A 125 12.75 -14.84 -6.58
N SER A 126 14.01 -15.18 -6.86
CA SER A 126 15.16 -14.41 -6.38
C SER A 126 15.09 -12.96 -6.87
N LEU A 127 14.83 -12.76 -8.18
CA LEU A 127 14.75 -11.43 -8.77
C LEU A 127 13.60 -10.60 -8.19
N ILE A 128 12.44 -11.21 -7.93
CA ILE A 128 11.31 -10.50 -7.29
C ILE A 128 11.67 -10.07 -5.86
N GLU A 129 12.34 -10.92 -5.08
CA GLU A 129 12.81 -10.54 -3.74
C GLU A 129 13.85 -9.42 -3.81
N ASP A 130 14.83 -9.51 -4.72
CA ASP A 130 15.83 -8.46 -4.92
C ASP A 130 15.19 -7.12 -5.32
N ILE A 131 14.18 -7.14 -6.20
CA ILE A 131 13.42 -5.94 -6.59
C ILE A 131 12.70 -5.35 -5.37
N LYS A 132 12.03 -6.18 -4.57
CA LYS A 132 11.32 -5.73 -3.35
C LYS A 132 12.29 -5.07 -2.37
N ASP A 133 13.47 -5.66 -2.16
CA ASP A 133 14.48 -5.12 -1.25
C ASP A 133 15.04 -3.78 -1.73
N VAL A 134 15.40 -3.68 -3.01
CA VAL A 134 15.86 -2.42 -3.62
C VAL A 134 14.78 -1.33 -3.49
N ARG A 135 13.53 -1.67 -3.78
CA ARG A 135 12.42 -0.71 -3.72
C ARG A 135 12.09 -0.31 -2.29
N PHE A 136 12.11 -1.24 -1.34
CA PHE A 136 11.91 -0.93 0.08
C PHE A 136 13.00 0.00 0.60
N HIS A 137 14.26 -0.23 0.24
CA HIS A 137 15.36 0.67 0.60
C HIS A 137 15.17 2.06 -0.02
N LYS A 138 14.85 2.13 -1.32
CA LYS A 138 14.60 3.38 -2.04
C LYS A 138 13.43 4.18 -1.44
N ILE A 139 12.36 3.50 -1.06
CA ILE A 139 11.24 4.09 -0.32
C ILE A 139 11.78 4.74 0.95
N GLY A 140 12.54 4.01 1.77
CA GLY A 140 13.12 4.52 3.02
C GLY A 140 13.90 5.83 2.81
N THR A 141 14.85 5.82 1.88
CA THR A 141 15.64 7.02 1.54
C THR A 141 14.78 8.15 0.98
N GLY A 142 13.78 7.83 0.15
CA GLY A 142 12.86 8.83 -0.40
C GLY A 142 12.00 9.52 0.67
N LEU A 143 11.68 8.84 1.77
CA LEU A 143 10.92 9.40 2.88
C LEU A 143 11.76 10.32 3.79
N GLU A 144 13.09 10.20 3.80
CA GLU A 144 13.97 11.11 4.56
C GLU A 144 13.88 12.57 4.08
N ILE A 145 13.45 12.77 2.83
CA ILE A 145 13.27 14.10 2.22
C ILE A 145 12.02 14.81 2.79
N ILE A 146 11.11 14.08 3.42
CA ILE A 146 9.88 14.66 3.97
C ILE A 146 10.23 15.55 5.17
N SER A 147 10.01 16.84 4.98
CA SER A 147 10.20 17.88 6.00
C SER A 147 8.90 18.64 6.27
N GLU A 148 8.91 19.54 7.26
CA GLU A 148 7.76 20.38 7.65
C GLU A 148 7.12 21.14 6.48
N ARG A 149 7.90 21.50 5.44
CA ARG A 149 7.42 22.22 4.24
C ARG A 149 6.81 21.32 3.18
N THR A 150 6.76 20.01 3.41
CA THR A 150 6.31 19.03 2.43
C THR A 150 4.82 18.83 2.54
N HIS A 151 4.05 19.57 1.74
CA HIS A 151 2.58 19.48 1.75
C HIS A 151 2.02 18.34 0.89
N ALA A 152 2.79 17.86 -0.10
CA ALA A 152 2.34 16.80 -1.01
C ALA A 152 3.50 15.91 -1.46
N LEU A 153 3.22 14.61 -1.61
CA LEU A 153 4.15 13.61 -2.13
C LEU A 153 3.51 12.91 -3.32
N LYS A 154 4.26 12.81 -4.42
CA LYS A 154 3.84 12.07 -5.61
C LYS A 154 4.75 10.88 -5.82
N LEU A 155 4.30 9.72 -5.38
CA LEU A 155 4.97 8.44 -5.57
C LEU A 155 4.30 7.70 -6.72
N LYS A 156 5.00 7.53 -7.83
CA LYS A 156 4.51 6.78 -8.99
C LYS A 156 5.01 5.34 -8.91
N ASN A 157 4.24 4.43 -9.53
CA ASN A 157 4.62 3.04 -9.76
C ASN A 157 4.88 2.22 -8.49
N LEU A 158 4.39 2.61 -7.32
CA LEU A 158 4.44 1.77 -6.12
C LEU A 158 3.44 0.61 -6.21
N SER A 159 3.77 -0.54 -5.63
CA SER A 159 2.84 -1.66 -5.50
C SER A 159 1.87 -1.49 -4.34
N ALA A 160 0.80 -2.30 -4.34
CA ALA A 160 -0.18 -2.34 -3.26
C ALA A 160 0.49 -2.66 -1.91
N MET A 161 1.37 -3.67 -1.87
CA MET A 161 2.15 -4.02 -0.68
C MET A 161 3.05 -2.86 -0.20
N GLU A 162 3.80 -2.24 -1.11
CA GLU A 162 4.69 -1.11 -0.79
C GLU A 162 3.90 0.06 -0.20
N VAL A 163 2.79 0.44 -0.85
CA VAL A 163 1.89 1.48 -0.35
C VAL A 163 1.34 1.10 1.02
N ASN A 164 0.92 -0.14 1.22
CA ASN A 164 0.32 -0.59 2.47
C ASN A 164 1.30 -0.54 3.65
N ILE A 165 2.58 -0.87 3.42
CA ILE A 165 3.63 -0.79 4.44
C ILE A 165 3.91 0.68 4.82
N VAL A 166 3.96 1.58 3.84
CA VAL A 166 4.42 2.95 4.03
C VAL A 166 3.30 3.89 4.50
N ARG A 167 2.07 3.65 4.05
CA ARG A 167 0.90 4.52 4.27
C ARG A 167 0.68 4.89 5.74
N PRO A 168 0.69 3.96 6.71
CA PRO A 168 0.41 4.31 8.11
C PRO A 168 1.43 5.29 8.68
N PHE A 169 2.68 5.22 8.27
CA PHE A 169 3.71 6.15 8.70
C PHE A 169 3.55 7.52 8.03
N VAL A 170 3.54 7.54 6.70
CA VAL A 170 3.52 8.79 5.91
C VAL A 170 2.28 9.62 6.17
N VAL A 171 1.11 8.99 6.25
CA VAL A 171 -0.14 9.72 6.53
C VAL A 171 -0.09 10.37 7.90
N ARG A 172 0.40 9.67 8.94
CA ARG A 172 0.51 10.24 10.29
C ARG A 172 1.54 11.36 10.36
N ALA A 173 2.69 11.21 9.70
CA ALA A 173 3.72 12.24 9.65
C ALA A 173 3.20 13.52 8.99
N LEU A 174 2.59 13.42 7.81
CA LEU A 174 2.03 14.57 7.09
C LEU A 174 0.85 15.21 7.85
N GLN A 175 -0.01 14.42 8.49
CA GLN A 175 -1.07 14.94 9.35
C GLN A 175 -0.51 15.73 10.54
N THR A 176 0.64 15.31 11.08
CA THR A 176 1.29 16.00 12.18
C THR A 176 1.88 17.32 11.71
N PHE A 177 2.60 17.34 10.58
CA PHE A 177 3.08 18.58 9.98
C PHE A 177 1.95 19.56 9.68
N TYR A 178 0.83 19.07 9.12
CA TYR A 178 -0.34 19.89 8.86
C TYR A 178 -0.93 20.53 10.13
N LYS A 179 -1.04 19.77 11.22
CA LYS A 179 -1.53 20.28 12.52
C LYS A 179 -0.60 21.32 13.13
N LEU A 180 0.71 21.13 13.00
CA LEU A 180 1.71 22.06 13.55
C LEU A 180 1.80 23.37 12.75
N ASP A 181 1.59 23.31 11.43
CA ASP A 181 1.55 24.48 10.55
C ASP A 181 0.22 25.26 10.64
N SER A 182 -0.80 24.68 11.28
CA SER A 182 -2.11 25.31 11.47
C SER A 182 -2.01 26.52 12.43
N PRO A 183 -2.40 27.74 12.03
CA PRO A 183 -2.23 28.96 12.84
C PRO A 183 -3.04 28.98 14.14
N GLU A 184 -4.00 28.08 14.31
CA GLU A 184 -4.81 27.94 15.53
C GLU A 184 -3.99 27.42 16.72
N MET A 185 -2.99 26.55 16.50
CA MET A 185 -2.10 26.07 17.57
C MET A 185 -1.05 27.11 17.98
N ILE A 186 -0.61 27.95 17.04
CA ILE A 186 0.33 29.06 17.31
C ILE A 186 -0.33 30.12 18.21
N GLN A 187 -1.62 30.38 18.03
CA GLN A 187 -2.35 31.34 18.87
C GLN A 187 -2.68 30.79 20.26
N GLU A 188 -2.87 29.47 20.42
CA GLU A 188 -3.25 28.87 21.70
C GLU A 188 -2.07 28.78 22.69
N SER A 189 -0.84 28.58 22.19
CA SER A 189 0.39 28.69 22.99
C SER A 189 0.63 30.12 23.48
N ASP A 190 0.49 31.12 22.60
CA ASP A 190 0.62 32.53 22.96
C ASP A 190 -0.45 32.99 23.97
N ARG A 191 -1.70 32.53 23.81
CA ARG A 191 -2.78 32.83 24.77
C ARG A 191 -2.57 32.21 26.14
N ARG A 192 -1.93 31.03 26.22
CA ARG A 192 -1.58 30.38 27.50
C ARG A 192 -0.37 31.04 28.16
N ALA A 193 0.64 31.46 27.39
CA ALA A 193 1.81 32.19 27.90
C ALA A 193 1.44 33.58 28.44
N ASN A 194 0.44 34.26 27.86
CA ASN A 194 -0.01 35.59 28.30
C ASN A 194 -0.99 35.57 29.48
N ARG A 195 -1.41 34.41 30.00
CA ARG A 195 -2.17 34.33 31.25
C ARG A 195 -1.22 34.42 32.45
N ARG A 196 -0.81 35.64 32.80
CA ARG A 196 -0.23 35.92 34.12
C ARG A 196 -1.24 35.50 35.20
N PRO A 197 -0.83 34.82 36.29
CA PRO A 197 -1.70 34.68 37.45
C PRO A 197 -1.97 36.09 37.98
N GLN A 198 -3.23 36.54 37.96
CA GLN A 198 -3.62 37.73 38.71
C GLN A 198 -3.37 37.44 40.18
N ALA A 199 -2.36 38.09 40.75
CA ALA A 199 -2.19 38.14 42.20
C ALA A 199 -3.45 38.75 42.80
N ALA A 200 -4.01 38.08 43.81
CA ALA A 200 -5.16 38.58 44.54
C ALA A 200 -4.82 39.97 45.12
N ASP A 201 -5.52 40.98 44.61
CA ASP A 201 -5.40 42.36 45.05
C ASP A 201 -5.99 42.48 46.47
N HIS A 202 -5.13 42.35 47.48
CA HIS A 202 -5.48 42.65 48.85
C HIS A 202 -5.52 44.17 49.03
N GLY A 203 -6.66 44.78 48.69
CA GLY A 203 -6.93 46.17 48.98
C GLY A 203 -6.92 46.46 50.51
N PRO A 204 -6.53 47.67 50.94
CA PRO A 204 -6.35 47.98 52.35
C PRO A 204 -7.69 48.02 53.10
N LYS A 205 -7.79 47.23 54.18
CA LYS A 205 -8.96 47.22 55.07
C LYS A 205 -9.06 48.56 55.81
N ARG A 206 -10.11 49.33 55.48
CA ARG A 206 -10.53 50.57 56.14
C ARG A 206 -10.67 50.37 57.66
N GLN A 207 -9.97 51.16 58.46
CA GLN A 207 -10.25 51.34 59.89
C GLN A 207 -11.52 52.19 60.05
N LEU A 208 -12.55 51.64 60.67
CA LEU A 208 -13.71 52.39 61.12
C LEU A 208 -13.49 52.80 62.59
N ARG A 209 -13.25 54.09 62.80
CA ARG A 209 -13.41 54.79 64.08
C ARG A 209 -14.84 55.36 64.14
N THR A 210 -15.53 55.17 65.27
CA THR A 210 -16.28 56.15 66.09
C THR A 210 -17.23 55.37 67.04
N ASP A 211 -17.03 55.46 68.36
CA ASP A 211 -17.57 56.46 69.31
C ASP A 211 -18.99 56.13 69.81
N ARG A 212 -19.08 55.50 70.99
CA ARG A 212 -19.76 55.96 72.23
C ARG A 212 -19.98 54.79 73.19
#